data_AF-A0A830HSJ1-F1
#
_entry.id   AF-A0A830HSJ1-F1
#
_cell.length_a   1.000
_cell.length_b   1.000
_cell.length_c   1.000
_cell.angle_alpha   90.00
_cell.angle_beta   90.00
_cell.angle_gamma   90.00
#
_symmetry.space_group_name_H-M   'P 1'
#
loop_
_entity.id
_entity.type
_entity.pdbx_description
1 polymer ?
#
loop_
_entity_poly.entity_id
_entity_poly.type
_entity_poly.pdbx_seq_one_letter_code
_entity_poly.pdbx_strand_id
1 'polypeptide(L)'
;MRRQHTPPHVLVAAAIVVGAMAGALYATSRKHTDAQQYVETTARLTDALEASSRRIAQLEAQINNEGGNAAEAAAQVNCASSSASTSPFARSDDLRAYETDLPNEPLPQNLLDAVQRYAKNKEIMIAFANDVMMCTNTKTCWWNGGNVLASFLDVIDTLHISNYLILSLDDNTHAYLESRSAHYVPFIIEVPSAQEGSHPANQISTLKYKTVAGLLAKHYSVLISDLDLVYIQNPFDHLHRDADIEVQSDGFSTDWAFGKLSGVHDPEMGWGGGGLYVDVFTLNVGCGYFRPTRATIDLLMRVYKRLAQAKAWDQQVFNEELSLKPLKGVSYRVMDPHVFANSKTFWKSSRSRYLPGLSADDRNAPVMVHMNYHANKHERMLCLIDRYHHGKKSACDQIPIKS
;
A
#
# COMPACT_ATOMS: atom_id res chain seq x y z
N MET A 1 -51.10 92.11 29.61
CA MET A 1 -51.64 90.74 29.42
C MET A 1 -50.49 89.75 29.62
N ARG A 2 -50.68 88.80 30.55
CA ARG A 2 -49.66 87.85 31.05
C ARG A 2 -49.15 86.94 29.93
N ARG A 3 -47.83 86.90 29.70
CA ARG A 3 -47.16 85.81 28.97
C ARG A 3 -47.15 84.57 29.87
N GLN A 4 -47.83 83.50 29.46
CA GLN A 4 -47.73 82.20 30.10
C GLN A 4 -46.37 81.58 29.75
N HIS A 5 -45.49 81.52 30.74
CA HIS A 5 -44.30 80.68 30.71
C HIS A 5 -44.74 79.22 30.91
N THR A 6 -44.56 78.39 29.89
CA THR A 6 -44.61 76.93 30.04
C THR A 6 -43.33 76.48 30.75
N PRO A 7 -43.42 75.74 31.88
CA PRO A 7 -42.23 75.34 32.63
C PRO A 7 -41.45 74.25 31.88
N PRO A 8 -40.09 74.26 31.96
CA PRO A 8 -39.21 73.38 31.19
C PRO A 8 -39.41 71.88 31.45
N HIS A 9 -40.10 71.51 32.54
CA HIS A 9 -40.40 70.12 32.91
C HIS A 9 -41.46 69.48 32.01
N VAL A 10 -42.33 70.28 31.36
CA VAL A 10 -43.41 69.78 30.48
C VAL A 10 -42.88 69.43 29.09
N LEU A 11 -41.85 70.15 28.60
CA LEU A 11 -41.17 69.86 27.34
C LEU A 11 -40.27 68.62 27.42
N VAL A 12 -39.64 68.36 28.58
CA VAL A 12 -38.82 67.16 28.81
C VAL A 12 -39.68 65.90 28.94
N ALA A 13 -40.84 65.98 29.60
CA ALA A 13 -41.78 64.87 29.71
C ALA A 13 -42.39 64.47 28.35
N ALA A 14 -42.74 65.43 27.50
CA ALA A 14 -43.26 65.16 26.16
C ALA A 14 -42.19 64.52 25.23
N ALA A 15 -40.93 64.94 25.32
CA ALA A 15 -39.83 64.38 24.52
C ALA A 15 -39.48 62.93 24.93
N ILE A 16 -39.54 62.61 26.22
CA ILE A 16 -39.29 61.25 26.73
C ILE A 16 -40.40 60.28 26.29
N VAL A 17 -41.66 60.73 26.31
CA VAL A 17 -42.82 59.92 25.90
C VAL A 17 -42.81 59.64 24.39
N VAL A 18 -42.44 60.62 23.55
CA VAL A 18 -42.30 60.43 22.09
C VAL A 18 -41.11 59.53 21.74
N GLY A 19 -39.98 59.67 22.45
CA GLY A 19 -38.81 58.80 22.27
C GLY A 19 -39.06 57.34 22.67
N ALA A 20 -39.80 57.12 23.77
CA ALA A 20 -40.18 55.78 24.21
C ALA A 20 -41.17 55.09 23.24
N MET A 21 -42.12 55.84 22.67
CA MET A 21 -43.04 55.29 21.66
C MET A 21 -42.32 54.98 20.33
N ALA A 22 -41.38 55.82 19.88
CA ALA A 22 -40.57 55.56 18.69
C ALA A 22 -39.64 54.35 18.87
N GLY A 23 -39.04 54.19 20.05
CA GLY A 23 -38.22 53.02 20.39
C GLY A 23 -39.04 51.72 20.48
N ALA A 24 -40.25 51.78 21.03
CA ALA A 24 -41.17 50.64 21.08
C ALA A 24 -41.64 50.24 19.67
N LEU A 25 -42.02 51.21 18.83
CA LEU A 25 -42.42 50.98 17.44
C LEU A 25 -41.27 50.39 16.59
N TYR A 26 -40.05 50.89 16.76
CA TYR A 26 -38.85 50.37 16.11
C TYR A 26 -38.51 48.93 16.58
N ALA A 27 -38.65 48.64 17.88
CA ALA A 27 -38.45 47.31 18.43
C ALA A 27 -39.52 46.30 17.99
N THR A 28 -40.79 46.69 17.89
CA THR A 28 -41.85 45.84 17.32
C THR A 28 -41.69 45.63 15.82
N SER A 29 -41.25 46.66 15.08
CA SER A 29 -40.97 46.53 13.64
C SER A 29 -39.85 45.52 13.38
N ARG A 30 -38.74 45.59 14.14
CA ARG A 30 -37.60 44.66 14.02
C ARG A 30 -37.97 43.22 14.38
N LYS A 31 -38.75 43.02 15.46
CA LYS A 31 -39.28 41.69 15.83
C LYS A 31 -40.21 41.10 14.75
N HIS A 32 -40.97 41.94 14.05
CA HIS A 32 -41.79 41.50 12.92
C HIS A 32 -40.95 41.12 11.69
N THR A 33 -39.86 41.85 11.42
CA THR A 33 -38.95 41.55 10.30
C THR A 33 -38.15 40.27 10.56
N ASP A 34 -37.67 40.06 11.79
CA ASP A 34 -36.95 38.85 12.19
C ASP A 34 -37.87 37.61 12.17
N ALA A 35 -39.15 37.75 12.56
CA ALA A 35 -40.12 36.67 12.49
C ALA A 35 -40.49 36.29 11.04
N GLN A 36 -40.63 37.27 10.14
CA GLN A 36 -40.86 37.01 8.71
C GLN A 36 -39.64 36.35 8.06
N GLN A 37 -38.43 36.81 8.38
CA GLN A 37 -37.20 36.23 7.90
C GLN A 37 -36.99 34.80 8.41
N TYR A 38 -37.41 34.49 9.65
CA TYR A 38 -37.38 33.14 10.20
C TYR A 38 -38.36 32.21 9.49
N VAL A 39 -39.60 32.68 9.20
CA VAL A 39 -40.59 31.91 8.43
C VAL A 39 -40.12 31.64 7.01
N GLU A 40 -39.56 32.62 6.31
CA GLU A 40 -39.01 32.43 4.96
C GLU A 40 -37.81 31.47 4.95
N THR A 41 -36.93 31.56 5.95
CA THR A 41 -35.78 30.65 6.06
C THR A 41 -36.22 29.23 6.37
N THR A 42 -37.23 29.06 7.22
CA THR A 42 -37.79 27.74 7.56
C THR A 42 -38.50 27.11 6.36
N ALA A 43 -39.22 27.90 5.56
CA ALA A 43 -39.82 27.45 4.31
C ALA A 43 -38.75 26.98 3.31
N ARG A 44 -37.69 27.77 3.09
CA ARG A 44 -36.57 27.38 2.19
C ARG A 44 -35.85 26.12 2.66
N LEU A 45 -35.66 25.94 3.96
CA LEU A 45 -35.06 24.73 4.52
C LEU A 45 -35.96 23.50 4.35
N THR A 46 -37.27 23.69 4.45
CA THR A 46 -38.26 22.63 4.23
C THR A 46 -38.27 22.21 2.76
N ASP A 47 -38.28 23.16 1.83
CA ASP A 47 -38.21 22.90 0.38
C ASP A 47 -36.89 22.19 0.01
N ALA A 48 -35.78 22.62 0.61
CA ALA A 48 -34.47 21.99 0.40
C ALA A 48 -34.41 20.55 0.95
N LEU A 49 -35.05 20.30 2.10
CA LEU A 49 -35.15 18.97 2.68
C LEU A 49 -35.99 18.05 1.80
N GLU A 50 -37.14 18.50 1.30
CA GLU A 50 -37.95 17.72 0.36
C GLU A 50 -37.22 17.43 -0.95
N ALA A 51 -36.48 18.41 -1.48
CA ALA A 51 -35.66 18.22 -2.67
C ALA A 51 -34.55 17.18 -2.43
N SER A 52 -33.93 17.19 -1.25
CA SER A 52 -32.93 16.19 -0.85
C SER A 52 -33.54 14.79 -0.71
N SER A 53 -34.70 14.66 -0.08
CA SER A 53 -35.43 13.39 0.03
C SER A 53 -35.82 12.82 -1.34
N ARG A 54 -36.27 13.67 -2.28
CA ARG A 54 -36.54 13.26 -3.67
C ARG A 54 -35.27 12.76 -4.38
N ARG A 55 -34.12 13.41 -4.14
CA ARG A 55 -32.82 13.00 -4.71
C ARG A 55 -32.36 11.67 -4.14
N ILE A 56 -32.53 11.43 -2.84
CA ILE A 56 -32.19 10.16 -2.19
C ILE A 56 -33.04 9.03 -2.77
N ALA A 57 -34.36 9.21 -2.89
CA ALA A 57 -35.24 8.20 -3.49
C ALA A 57 -34.88 7.89 -4.96
N GLN A 58 -34.44 8.90 -5.73
CA GLN A 58 -33.94 8.69 -7.09
C GLN A 58 -32.62 7.91 -7.12
N LEU A 59 -31.69 8.19 -6.22
CA LEU A 59 -30.42 7.48 -6.10
C LEU A 59 -30.64 6.03 -5.64
N GLU A 60 -31.55 5.78 -4.70
CA GLU A 60 -31.93 4.43 -4.28
C GLU A 60 -32.55 3.63 -5.44
N ALA A 61 -33.40 4.26 -6.26
CA ALA A 61 -33.93 3.62 -7.46
C ALA A 61 -32.84 3.34 -8.51
N GLN A 62 -31.85 4.22 -8.66
CA GLN A 62 -30.68 3.98 -9.54
C GLN A 62 -29.82 2.83 -9.03
N ILE A 63 -29.51 2.79 -7.73
CA ILE A 63 -28.75 1.70 -7.10
C ILE A 63 -29.49 0.36 -7.25
N ASN A 64 -30.82 0.34 -7.08
CA ASN A 64 -31.61 -0.89 -7.26
C ASN A 64 -31.62 -1.36 -8.71
N ASN A 65 -31.68 -0.45 -9.68
CA ASN A 65 -31.57 -0.79 -11.10
C ASN A 65 -30.16 -1.27 -11.49
N GLU A 66 -29.11 -0.67 -10.94
CA GLU A 66 -27.73 -1.11 -11.13
C GLU A 66 -27.47 -2.47 -10.46
N GLY A 67 -28.07 -2.72 -9.28
CA GLY A 67 -28.05 -4.01 -8.60
C GLY A 67 -28.78 -5.12 -9.37
N GLY A 68 -29.88 -4.78 -10.05
CA GLY A 68 -30.59 -5.69 -10.96
C GLY A 68 -29.76 -6.07 -12.19
N ASN A 69 -29.11 -5.09 -12.81
CA ASN A 69 -28.19 -5.32 -13.93
C ASN A 69 -26.93 -6.10 -13.51
N ALA A 70 -26.44 -5.90 -12.28
CA ALA A 70 -25.34 -6.69 -11.71
C ALA A 70 -25.74 -8.15 -11.45
N ALA A 71 -26.99 -8.41 -11.05
CA ALA A 71 -27.52 -9.77 -10.88
C ALA A 71 -27.71 -10.49 -12.23
N GLU A 72 -28.17 -9.80 -13.27
CA GLU A 72 -28.25 -10.37 -14.63
C GLU A 72 -26.85 -10.59 -15.25
N ALA A 73 -25.90 -9.69 -15.01
CA ALA A 73 -24.50 -9.89 -15.38
C ALA A 73 -23.86 -11.07 -14.61
N ALA A 74 -24.16 -11.23 -13.32
CA ALA A 74 -23.71 -12.36 -12.51
C ALA A 74 -24.32 -13.70 -12.99
N ALA A 75 -25.57 -13.70 -13.48
CA ALA A 75 -26.20 -14.88 -14.07
C ALA A 75 -25.56 -15.27 -15.42
N GLN A 76 -25.18 -14.30 -16.25
CA GLN A 76 -24.43 -14.56 -17.49
C GLN A 76 -22.98 -15.02 -17.23
N VAL A 77 -22.32 -14.50 -16.18
CA VAL A 77 -21.00 -14.98 -15.73
C VAL A 77 -21.09 -16.41 -15.15
N ASN A 78 -22.17 -16.74 -14.42
CA ASN A 78 -22.39 -18.10 -13.91
C ASN A 78 -22.72 -19.12 -15.00
N CYS A 79 -23.35 -18.71 -16.10
CA CYS A 79 -23.59 -19.60 -17.23
C CYS A 79 -22.32 -19.84 -18.08
N ALA A 80 -21.34 -18.94 -18.02
CA ALA A 80 -20.02 -19.10 -18.63
C ALA A 80 -19.03 -19.87 -17.73
N SER A 81 -19.23 -19.89 -16.41
CA SER A 81 -18.35 -20.59 -15.45
C SER A 81 -18.62 -22.10 -15.35
N SER A 82 -19.80 -22.57 -15.76
CA SER A 82 -20.11 -24.02 -15.82
C SER A 82 -19.36 -24.79 -16.92
N SER A 83 -18.64 -24.10 -17.82
CA SER A 83 -17.79 -24.71 -18.86
C SER A 83 -16.29 -24.50 -18.67
N ALA A 84 -15.83 -23.94 -17.55
CA ALA A 84 -14.41 -23.66 -17.30
C ALA A 84 -13.92 -24.25 -15.98
N SER A 85 -14.16 -25.55 -15.78
CA SER A 85 -13.44 -26.35 -14.77
C SER A 85 -12.07 -26.77 -15.31
N THR A 86 -11.17 -25.81 -15.51
CA THR A 86 -9.73 -26.07 -15.62
C THR A 86 -8.98 -25.02 -14.81
N SER A 87 -8.42 -25.49 -13.70
CA SER A 87 -7.48 -24.82 -12.80
C SER A 87 -6.49 -23.89 -13.53
N PRO A 88 -6.19 -22.66 -13.03
CA PRO A 88 -5.22 -21.73 -13.63
C PRO A 88 -3.75 -22.10 -13.37
N PHE A 89 -3.48 -23.34 -12.95
CA PHE A 89 -2.12 -23.84 -12.87
C PHE A 89 -1.63 -24.15 -14.28
N ALA A 90 -0.40 -23.72 -14.61
CA ALA A 90 0.32 -24.29 -15.73
C ALA A 90 0.26 -25.82 -15.60
N ARG A 91 -0.06 -26.52 -16.69
CA ARG A 91 -0.07 -28.00 -16.65
C ARG A 91 1.32 -28.44 -16.20
N SER A 92 1.42 -29.51 -15.41
CA SER A 92 2.72 -30.03 -14.94
C SER A 92 3.74 -30.20 -16.07
N ASP A 93 3.25 -30.47 -17.29
CA ASP A 93 4.06 -30.65 -18.48
C ASP A 93 4.67 -29.35 -19.03
N ASP A 94 4.04 -28.18 -18.80
CA ASP A 94 4.57 -26.85 -19.21
C ASP A 94 5.72 -26.38 -18.31
N LEU A 95 5.75 -26.84 -17.04
CA LEU A 95 6.79 -26.49 -16.06
C LEU A 95 8.00 -27.45 -16.15
N ARG A 96 7.79 -28.73 -16.49
CA ARG A 96 8.90 -29.67 -16.78
C ARG A 96 9.79 -29.20 -17.92
N ALA A 97 9.23 -28.55 -18.94
CA ALA A 97 10.00 -27.94 -20.03
C ALA A 97 10.96 -26.82 -19.55
N TYR A 98 10.77 -26.29 -18.33
CA TYR A 98 11.66 -25.29 -17.74
C TYR A 98 12.76 -25.89 -16.86
N GLU A 99 12.61 -27.12 -16.35
CA GLU A 99 13.76 -27.82 -15.77
C GLU A 99 14.90 -27.95 -16.78
N THR A 100 14.58 -27.91 -18.09
CA THR A 100 15.54 -27.92 -19.19
C THR A 100 15.91 -26.53 -19.76
N ASP A 101 15.10 -25.48 -19.56
CA ASP A 101 15.31 -24.12 -20.14
C ASP A 101 15.87 -23.07 -19.16
N LEU A 102 15.89 -23.34 -17.85
CA LEU A 102 16.64 -22.50 -16.90
C LEU A 102 18.12 -22.53 -17.29
N PRO A 103 18.87 -21.42 -17.18
CA PRO A 103 20.31 -21.43 -17.46
C PRO A 103 20.94 -22.59 -16.68
N ASN A 104 21.72 -23.42 -17.39
CA ASN A 104 22.26 -24.77 -17.08
C ASN A 104 22.93 -24.99 -15.70
N GLU A 105 22.82 -24.07 -14.75
CA GLU A 105 23.26 -24.22 -13.38
C GLU A 105 22.05 -24.51 -12.47
N PRO A 106 21.95 -25.75 -11.95
CA PRO A 106 20.91 -26.07 -10.98
C PRO A 106 21.05 -25.18 -9.73
N LEU A 107 19.92 -24.90 -9.07
CA LEU A 107 19.98 -24.25 -7.76
C LEU A 107 20.84 -25.08 -6.80
N PRO A 108 21.60 -24.43 -5.89
CA PRO A 108 22.39 -25.13 -4.89
C PRO A 108 21.57 -26.16 -4.11
N GLN A 109 22.09 -27.37 -3.93
CA GLN A 109 21.34 -28.45 -3.28
C GLN A 109 20.95 -28.10 -1.84
N ASN A 110 21.83 -27.42 -1.09
CA ASN A 110 21.54 -26.93 0.26
C ASN A 110 20.33 -25.97 0.30
N LEU A 111 20.14 -25.15 -0.74
CA LEU A 111 18.94 -24.31 -0.88
C LEU A 111 17.69 -25.18 -1.09
N LEU A 112 17.76 -26.15 -1.99
CA LEU A 112 16.62 -27.04 -2.28
C LEU A 112 16.21 -27.85 -1.04
N ASP A 113 17.19 -28.39 -0.30
CA ASP A 113 16.96 -29.15 0.94
C ASP A 113 16.31 -28.28 2.03
N ALA A 114 16.77 -27.04 2.18
CA ALA A 114 16.19 -26.10 3.14
C ALA A 114 14.78 -25.66 2.76
N VAL A 115 14.54 -25.36 1.48
CA VAL A 115 13.20 -25.01 0.99
C VAL A 115 12.24 -26.19 1.20
N GLN A 116 12.66 -27.42 0.89
CA GLN A 116 11.86 -28.61 1.15
C GLN A 116 11.53 -28.78 2.65
N ARG A 117 12.45 -28.43 3.54
CA ARG A 117 12.26 -28.51 4.99
C ARG A 117 11.31 -27.46 5.53
N TYR A 118 11.42 -26.21 5.07
CA TYR A 118 10.75 -25.07 5.71
C TYR A 118 9.50 -24.59 4.96
N ALA A 119 9.35 -24.86 3.67
CA ALA A 119 8.16 -24.46 2.92
C ALA A 119 6.90 -25.13 3.48
N LYS A 120 5.81 -24.37 3.59
CA LYS A 120 4.49 -24.87 3.97
C LYS A 120 3.54 -24.73 2.79
N ASN A 121 2.81 -25.79 2.44
CA ASN A 121 1.90 -25.80 1.29
C ASN A 121 2.57 -25.35 -0.03
N LYS A 122 3.87 -25.67 -0.19
CA LYS A 122 4.72 -25.20 -1.30
C LYS A 122 4.90 -23.68 -1.34
N GLU A 123 4.71 -22.99 -0.22
CA GLU A 123 4.95 -21.55 -0.09
C GLU A 123 6.11 -21.28 0.88
N ILE A 124 7.00 -20.37 0.49
CA ILE A 124 8.14 -19.97 1.32
C ILE A 124 8.39 -18.47 1.20
N MET A 125 8.71 -17.82 2.31
CA MET A 125 9.22 -16.46 2.35
C MET A 125 10.74 -16.50 2.19
N ILE A 126 11.27 -15.71 1.26
CA ILE A 126 12.72 -15.61 1.01
C ILE A 126 13.16 -14.17 1.25
N ALA A 127 14.18 -14.00 2.07
CA ALA A 127 14.88 -12.74 2.27
C ALA A 127 16.38 -12.92 2.05
N PHE A 128 17.04 -11.89 1.50
CA PHE A 128 18.48 -11.88 1.25
C PHE A 128 19.15 -11.00 2.30
N ALA A 129 20.16 -11.52 2.98
CA ALA A 129 20.82 -10.82 4.09
C ALA A 129 22.33 -10.78 3.91
N ASN A 130 22.90 -9.61 4.13
CA ASN A 130 24.33 -9.39 4.29
C ASN A 130 24.62 -8.52 5.52
N ASP A 131 25.90 -8.32 5.82
CA ASP A 131 26.37 -7.65 7.04
C ASP A 131 25.90 -6.20 7.16
N VAL A 132 25.62 -5.55 6.02
CA VAL A 132 25.01 -4.23 5.94
C VAL A 132 23.70 -4.21 6.74
N MET A 133 22.88 -5.27 6.68
CA MET A 133 21.58 -5.39 7.36
C MET A 133 21.68 -5.46 8.89
N MET A 134 22.84 -5.86 9.42
CA MET A 134 23.13 -5.81 10.85
C MET A 134 23.79 -4.49 11.27
N CYS A 135 24.21 -3.70 10.29
CA CYS A 135 24.95 -2.48 10.45
C CYS A 135 26.22 -2.59 11.33
N THR A 136 26.97 -3.68 11.14
CA THR A 136 28.28 -3.90 11.80
C THR A 136 29.35 -2.92 11.30
N ASN A 137 29.19 -2.41 10.07
CA ASN A 137 30.04 -1.38 9.49
C ASN A 137 29.21 -0.12 9.14
N THR A 138 29.23 0.88 10.02
CA THR A 138 28.46 2.12 9.86
C THR A 138 28.85 2.96 8.63
N LYS A 139 29.95 2.66 7.96
CA LYS A 139 30.34 3.34 6.71
C LYS A 139 29.55 2.84 5.50
N THR A 140 29.00 1.63 5.54
CA THR A 140 28.22 1.03 4.45
C THR A 140 26.72 1.05 4.72
N CYS A 141 26.29 1.21 5.98
CA CYS A 141 24.88 1.42 6.30
C CYS A 141 24.43 2.80 5.82
N TRP A 142 23.51 2.81 4.86
CA TRP A 142 22.90 4.05 4.36
C TRP A 142 21.65 4.47 5.16
N TRP A 143 21.35 3.79 6.27
CA TRP A 143 20.38 4.22 7.27
C TRP A 143 21.10 4.63 8.55
N ASN A 144 20.40 5.36 9.43
CA ASN A 144 20.94 5.95 10.67
C ASN A 144 21.32 4.92 11.77
N GLY A 145 21.85 3.76 11.40
CA GLY A 145 22.34 2.71 12.29
C GLY A 145 21.28 1.70 12.72
N GLY A 146 21.77 0.67 13.43
CA GLY A 146 20.96 -0.37 14.05
C GLY A 146 20.76 -1.64 13.22
N ASN A 147 20.40 -2.73 13.90
CA ASN A 147 20.33 -4.07 13.36
C ASN A 147 18.91 -4.37 12.85
N VAL A 148 18.69 -4.10 11.56
CA VAL A 148 17.41 -4.34 10.87
C VAL A 148 17.12 -5.84 10.78
N LEU A 149 18.14 -6.67 10.54
CA LEU A 149 18.00 -8.12 10.50
C LEU A 149 17.51 -8.69 11.85
N ALA A 150 18.01 -8.19 12.98
CA ALA A 150 17.53 -8.58 14.30
C ALA A 150 16.04 -8.29 14.47
N SER A 151 15.63 -7.05 14.17
CA SER A 151 14.24 -6.63 14.28
C SER A 151 13.32 -7.44 13.35
N PHE A 152 13.77 -7.78 12.15
CA PHE A 152 13.04 -8.67 11.24
C PHE A 152 12.83 -10.06 11.87
N LEU A 153 13.91 -10.69 12.37
CA LEU A 153 13.84 -12.02 12.99
C LEU A 153 12.97 -12.03 14.25
N ASP A 154 13.08 -11.00 15.10
CA ASP A 154 12.26 -10.89 16.32
C ASP A 154 10.75 -10.85 15.98
N VAL A 155 10.39 -10.16 14.89
CA VAL A 155 9.01 -10.13 14.38
C VAL A 155 8.56 -11.49 13.85
N ILE A 156 9.41 -12.16 13.07
CA ILE A 156 9.14 -13.50 12.55
C ILE A 156 8.91 -14.50 13.70
N ASP A 157 9.77 -14.46 14.73
CA ASP A 157 9.68 -15.29 15.93
C ASP A 157 8.37 -15.01 16.69
N THR A 158 8.05 -13.73 16.89
CA THR A 158 6.84 -13.28 17.60
C THR A 158 5.55 -13.72 16.90
N LEU A 159 5.53 -13.68 15.58
CA LEU A 159 4.38 -14.10 14.77
C LEU A 159 4.35 -15.61 14.49
N HIS A 160 5.36 -16.35 14.97
CA HIS A 160 5.53 -17.79 14.73
C HIS A 160 5.49 -18.16 13.22
N ILE A 161 6.00 -17.27 12.37
CA ILE A 161 6.11 -17.53 10.94
C ILE A 161 7.24 -18.52 10.74
N SER A 162 6.93 -19.75 10.32
CA SER A 162 7.93 -20.82 10.23
C SER A 162 8.39 -21.10 8.79
N ASN A 163 7.60 -20.70 7.78
CA ASN A 163 7.90 -20.93 6.37
C ASN A 163 8.65 -19.75 5.76
N TYR A 164 9.76 -19.39 6.39
CA TYR A 164 10.72 -18.42 5.90
C TYR A 164 12.11 -19.06 5.76
N LEU A 165 12.95 -18.46 4.93
CA LEU A 165 14.35 -18.80 4.79
C LEU A 165 15.17 -17.56 4.44
N ILE A 166 16.25 -17.34 5.19
CA ILE A 166 17.22 -16.27 4.94
C ILE A 166 18.38 -16.81 4.08
N LEU A 167 18.63 -16.17 2.94
CA LEU A 167 19.81 -16.43 2.12
C LEU A 167 20.93 -15.52 2.58
N SER A 168 21.91 -16.10 3.27
CA SER A 168 23.05 -15.37 3.86
C SER A 168 24.16 -15.20 2.84
N LEU A 169 24.58 -13.96 2.61
CA LEU A 169 25.51 -13.60 1.53
C LEU A 169 26.96 -13.42 1.99
N ASP A 170 27.22 -13.43 3.29
CA ASP A 170 28.55 -13.34 3.89
C ASP A 170 28.64 -14.11 5.22
N ASP A 171 29.88 -14.31 5.68
CA ASP A 171 30.22 -15.09 6.87
C ASP A 171 29.73 -14.46 8.17
N ASN A 172 29.71 -13.12 8.25
CA ASN A 172 29.25 -12.42 9.46
C ASN A 172 27.75 -12.64 9.68
N THR A 173 26.98 -12.52 8.61
CA THR A 173 25.53 -12.77 8.59
C THR A 173 25.23 -14.23 8.89
N HIS A 174 26.03 -15.14 8.33
CA HIS A 174 25.93 -16.57 8.58
C HIS A 174 26.11 -16.89 10.06
N ALA A 175 27.20 -16.42 10.67
CA ALA A 175 27.49 -16.62 12.09
C ALA A 175 26.38 -16.03 12.99
N TYR A 176 25.86 -14.86 12.62
CA TYR A 176 24.75 -14.24 13.35
C TYR A 176 23.47 -15.08 13.28
N LEU A 177 23.06 -15.52 12.08
CA LEU A 177 21.87 -16.35 11.87
C LEU A 177 21.99 -17.71 12.57
N GLU A 178 23.18 -18.31 12.57
CA GLU A 178 23.48 -19.53 13.32
C GLU A 178 23.33 -19.31 14.83
N SER A 179 23.87 -18.22 15.37
CA SER A 179 23.74 -17.89 16.80
C SER A 179 22.28 -17.64 17.23
N ARG A 180 21.41 -17.18 16.31
CA ARG A 180 19.96 -17.02 16.54
C ARG A 180 19.15 -18.28 16.28
N SER A 181 19.78 -19.37 15.81
CA SER A 181 19.07 -20.59 15.35
C SER A 181 17.98 -20.29 14.31
N ALA A 182 18.20 -19.27 13.47
CA ALA A 182 17.26 -18.87 12.43
C ALA A 182 17.24 -19.88 11.27
N HIS A 183 16.18 -19.87 10.45
CA HIS A 183 16.18 -20.64 9.21
C HIS A 183 17.02 -19.92 8.15
N TYR A 184 18.19 -20.45 7.81
CA TYR A 184 19.05 -19.83 6.81
C TYR A 184 19.79 -20.86 5.94
N VAL A 185 20.32 -20.39 4.80
CA VAL A 185 21.27 -21.11 3.94
C VAL A 185 22.42 -20.18 3.55
N PRO A 186 23.69 -20.60 3.68
CA PRO A 186 24.81 -19.88 3.06
C PRO A 186 24.64 -19.86 1.55
N PHE A 187 24.60 -18.66 0.97
CA PHE A 187 24.20 -18.43 -0.40
C PHE A 187 25.15 -17.45 -1.07
N ILE A 188 26.35 -17.93 -1.37
CA ILE A 188 27.37 -17.16 -2.08
C ILE A 188 27.24 -17.51 -3.56
N ILE A 189 26.58 -16.64 -4.33
CA ILE A 189 26.58 -16.70 -5.79
C ILE A 189 27.41 -15.55 -6.34
N GLU A 190 28.19 -15.84 -7.38
CA GLU A 190 28.96 -14.83 -8.10
C GLU A 190 28.02 -13.76 -8.68
N VAL A 191 28.22 -12.52 -8.24
CA VAL A 191 27.52 -11.36 -8.79
C VAL A 191 27.99 -11.19 -10.24
N PRO A 192 27.09 -11.06 -11.23
CA PRO A 192 27.51 -10.86 -12.62
C PRO A 192 28.45 -9.66 -12.75
N SER A 193 29.54 -9.83 -13.50
CA SER A 193 30.57 -8.78 -13.69
C SER A 193 30.00 -7.46 -14.21
N ALA A 194 28.89 -7.51 -14.96
CA ALA A 194 28.17 -6.31 -15.41
C ALA A 194 27.68 -5.41 -14.25
N GLN A 195 27.50 -5.96 -13.05
CA GLN A 195 27.10 -5.22 -11.84
C GLN A 195 28.27 -4.80 -10.96
N GLU A 196 29.52 -5.05 -11.36
CA GLU A 196 30.70 -4.61 -10.61
C GLU A 196 30.72 -3.08 -10.46
N GLY A 197 30.93 -2.61 -9.23
CA GLY A 197 30.92 -1.19 -8.89
C GLY A 197 29.54 -0.51 -9.01
N SER A 198 28.44 -1.27 -9.08
CA SER A 198 27.10 -0.74 -8.84
C SER A 198 26.82 -0.62 -7.33
N HIS A 199 25.71 0.02 -6.95
CA HIS A 199 25.32 0.11 -5.54
C HIS A 199 25.15 -1.32 -4.96
N PRO A 200 25.62 -1.62 -3.72
CA PRO A 200 25.58 -2.98 -3.16
C PRO A 200 24.20 -3.65 -3.20
N ALA A 201 23.13 -2.86 -2.99
CA ALA A 201 21.75 -3.34 -3.12
C ALA A 201 21.44 -3.93 -4.52
N ASN A 202 21.97 -3.33 -5.60
CA ASN A 202 21.71 -3.77 -6.97
C ASN A 202 22.42 -5.09 -7.31
N GLN A 203 23.59 -5.31 -6.71
CA GLN A 203 24.35 -6.56 -6.87
C GLN A 203 23.59 -7.75 -6.29
N ILE A 204 23.04 -7.58 -5.08
CA ILE A 204 22.21 -8.58 -4.40
C ILE A 204 20.90 -8.81 -5.15
N SER A 205 20.25 -7.74 -5.62
CA SER A 205 19.00 -7.83 -6.38
C SER A 205 19.11 -8.66 -7.66
N THR A 206 20.28 -8.81 -8.26
CA THR A 206 20.44 -9.67 -9.45
C THR A 206 20.31 -11.15 -9.11
N LEU A 207 20.81 -11.57 -7.93
CA LEU A 207 20.72 -12.94 -7.44
C LEU A 207 19.27 -13.36 -7.16
N LYS A 208 18.45 -12.38 -6.72
CA LYS A 208 17.03 -12.55 -6.38
C LYS A 208 16.24 -13.23 -7.50
N TYR A 209 16.31 -12.72 -8.72
CA TYR A 209 15.43 -13.16 -9.81
C TYR A 209 15.75 -14.57 -10.32
N LYS A 210 17.03 -14.92 -10.51
CA LYS A 210 17.43 -16.28 -10.90
C LYS A 210 17.04 -17.30 -9.82
N THR A 211 17.26 -16.96 -8.56
CA THR A 211 16.95 -17.84 -7.43
C THR A 211 15.44 -18.10 -7.35
N VAL A 212 14.63 -17.05 -7.37
CA VAL A 212 13.18 -17.16 -7.30
C VAL A 212 12.64 -17.93 -8.51
N ALA A 213 13.08 -17.60 -9.73
CA ALA A 213 12.70 -18.35 -10.94
C ALA A 213 13.00 -19.86 -10.84
N GLY A 214 14.17 -20.22 -10.29
CA GLY A 214 14.53 -21.61 -10.03
C GLY A 214 13.61 -22.32 -9.03
N LEU A 215 13.21 -21.64 -7.95
CA LEU A 215 12.29 -22.18 -6.96
C LEU A 215 10.87 -22.34 -7.53
N LEU A 216 10.42 -21.37 -8.34
CA LEU A 216 9.15 -21.45 -9.06
C LEU A 216 9.12 -22.65 -10.01
N ALA A 217 10.22 -22.91 -10.73
CA ALA A 217 10.34 -24.09 -11.60
C ALA A 217 10.28 -25.42 -10.82
N LYS A 218 10.61 -25.41 -9.53
CA LYS A 218 10.44 -26.53 -8.60
C LYS A 218 9.07 -26.54 -7.88
N HIS A 219 8.11 -25.78 -8.42
CA HIS A 219 6.73 -25.67 -7.93
C HIS A 219 6.59 -25.09 -6.52
N TYR A 220 7.53 -24.25 -6.07
CA TYR A 220 7.36 -23.46 -4.86
C TYR A 220 6.87 -22.06 -5.23
N SER A 221 5.79 -21.58 -4.60
CA SER A 221 5.48 -20.15 -4.58
C SER A 221 6.41 -19.43 -3.61
N VAL A 222 6.84 -18.22 -3.97
CA VAL A 222 7.81 -17.46 -3.18
C VAL A 222 7.25 -16.10 -2.81
N LEU A 223 7.24 -15.77 -1.52
CA LEU A 223 7.07 -14.41 -1.01
C LEU A 223 8.45 -13.79 -0.82
N ILE A 224 8.85 -12.86 -1.68
CA ILE A 224 10.05 -12.05 -1.47
C ILE A 224 9.75 -11.04 -0.37
N SER A 225 10.66 -10.93 0.60
CA SER A 225 10.65 -9.91 1.64
C SER A 225 12.02 -9.26 1.75
N ASP A 226 12.07 -7.94 1.62
CA ASP A 226 13.18 -7.16 2.15
C ASP A 226 13.17 -7.21 3.69
N LEU A 227 14.29 -6.83 4.32
CA LEU A 227 14.46 -6.95 5.76
C LEU A 227 13.97 -5.72 6.53
N ASP A 228 13.72 -4.60 5.85
CA ASP A 228 13.17 -3.38 6.43
C ASP A 228 11.63 -3.34 6.38
N LEU A 229 11.01 -4.52 6.30
CA LEU A 229 9.59 -4.75 6.51
C LEU A 229 9.33 -5.10 7.98
N VAL A 230 8.28 -4.53 8.56
CA VAL A 230 7.72 -4.99 9.84
C VAL A 230 6.40 -5.68 9.57
N TYR A 231 6.37 -7.00 9.73
CA TYR A 231 5.13 -7.75 9.77
C TYR A 231 4.43 -7.54 11.11
N ILE A 232 3.12 -7.30 11.05
CA ILE A 232 2.23 -7.17 12.21
C ILE A 232 1.30 -8.39 12.27
N GLN A 233 1.04 -9.01 11.13
CA GLN A 233 0.30 -10.25 10.99
C GLN A 233 1.06 -11.19 10.05
N ASN A 234 0.75 -12.49 10.09
CA ASN A 234 1.34 -13.47 9.19
C ASN A 234 0.91 -13.19 7.74
N PRO A 235 1.82 -12.81 6.82
CA PRO A 235 1.43 -12.35 5.49
C PRO A 235 0.76 -13.43 4.64
N PHE A 236 1.05 -14.72 4.88
CA PHE A 236 0.47 -15.81 4.11
C PHE A 236 -1.05 -15.92 4.26
N ASP A 237 -1.60 -15.45 5.38
CA ASP A 237 -3.04 -15.49 5.64
C ASP A 237 -3.81 -14.39 4.88
N HIS A 238 -3.09 -13.46 4.22
CA HIS A 238 -3.66 -12.28 3.57
C HIS A 238 -3.34 -12.18 2.06
N LEU A 239 -2.76 -13.22 1.46
CA LEU A 239 -2.52 -13.28 0.01
C LEU A 239 -3.76 -13.83 -0.73
N HIS A 240 -4.13 -13.22 -1.85
CA HIS A 240 -5.30 -13.62 -2.64
C HIS A 240 -5.08 -14.87 -3.48
N ARG A 241 -3.85 -15.09 -3.95
CA ARG A 241 -3.37 -16.20 -4.77
C ARG A 241 -4.09 -16.33 -6.11
N ASP A 242 -4.68 -15.25 -6.63
CA ASP A 242 -5.53 -15.22 -7.81
C ASP A 242 -4.89 -14.59 -9.06
N ALA A 243 -3.66 -14.08 -8.93
CA ALA A 243 -2.82 -13.57 -10.02
C ALA A 243 -1.46 -14.26 -10.00
N ASP A 244 -0.74 -14.27 -11.13
CA ASP A 244 0.62 -14.83 -11.20
C ASP A 244 1.57 -14.16 -10.21
N ILE A 245 1.37 -12.86 -9.98
CA ILE A 245 2.16 -12.02 -9.09
C ILE A 245 1.21 -11.16 -8.24
N GLU A 246 1.38 -11.19 -6.93
CA GLU A 246 0.85 -10.16 -6.02
C GLU A 246 2.02 -9.34 -5.53
N VAL A 247 2.00 -8.02 -5.70
CA VAL A 247 3.17 -7.18 -5.43
C VAL A 247 2.77 -5.84 -4.84
N GLN A 248 3.58 -5.36 -3.90
CA GLN A 248 3.36 -4.06 -3.27
C GLN A 248 3.56 -2.92 -4.29
N SER A 249 2.84 -1.81 -4.11
CA SER A 249 3.08 -0.57 -4.87
C SER A 249 3.85 0.46 -4.05
N ASP A 250 4.71 1.21 -4.73
CA ASP A 250 5.35 2.42 -4.18
C ASP A 250 4.37 3.62 -4.12
N GLY A 251 3.19 3.49 -4.75
CA GLY A 251 2.09 4.44 -4.63
C GLY A 251 1.62 4.55 -3.17
N PHE A 252 1.36 5.78 -2.72
CA PHE A 252 1.00 6.05 -1.31
C PHE A 252 -0.41 6.61 -1.12
N SER A 253 -1.26 6.47 -2.14
CA SER A 253 -2.71 6.65 -2.06
C SER A 253 -3.35 5.54 -2.88
N THR A 254 -4.65 5.30 -2.72
CA THR A 254 -5.40 4.31 -3.51
C THR A 254 -5.21 4.54 -5.02
N ASP A 255 -5.40 5.77 -5.48
CA ASP A 255 -5.22 6.16 -6.89
C ASP A 255 -3.79 5.98 -7.40
N TRP A 256 -2.78 6.16 -6.56
CA TRP A 256 -1.39 5.94 -6.97
C TRP A 256 -1.04 4.46 -6.95
N ALA A 257 -1.53 3.72 -5.96
CA ALA A 257 -1.25 2.30 -5.79
C ALA A 257 -1.87 1.47 -6.92
N PHE A 258 -3.17 1.64 -7.17
CA PHE A 258 -3.91 0.92 -8.21
C PHE A 258 -3.85 1.58 -9.59
N GLY A 259 -3.43 2.84 -9.63
CA GLY A 259 -3.45 3.68 -10.81
C GLY A 259 -4.77 4.42 -11.00
N LYS A 260 -4.74 5.43 -11.86
CA LYS A 260 -5.91 6.23 -12.22
C LYS A 260 -5.93 6.56 -13.70
N LEU A 261 -7.13 6.74 -14.25
CA LEU A 261 -7.31 7.33 -15.56
C LEU A 261 -7.16 8.85 -15.46
N SER A 262 -6.37 9.41 -16.35
CA SER A 262 -6.14 10.84 -16.52
C SER A 262 -6.43 11.24 -17.97
N GLY A 263 -6.76 12.51 -18.18
CA GLY A 263 -7.06 13.06 -19.50
C GLY A 263 -5.93 13.96 -19.99
N VAL A 264 -5.64 13.91 -21.28
CA VAL A 264 -4.87 14.93 -21.99
C VAL A 264 -5.81 15.72 -22.90
N HIS A 265 -5.59 17.02 -22.98
CA HIS A 265 -6.33 17.91 -23.87
C HIS A 265 -5.37 18.77 -24.67
N ASP A 266 -5.37 18.60 -25.99
CA ASP A 266 -4.70 19.48 -26.94
C ASP A 266 -5.71 20.52 -27.46
N PRO A 267 -5.61 21.80 -27.04
CA PRO A 267 -6.56 22.83 -27.44
C PRO A 267 -6.48 23.19 -28.93
N GLU A 268 -5.37 22.89 -29.63
CA GLU A 268 -5.20 23.20 -31.07
C GLU A 268 -5.97 22.20 -31.96
N MET A 269 -6.31 21.03 -31.42
CA MET A 269 -6.89 19.90 -32.16
C MET A 269 -8.42 19.80 -32.04
N GLY A 270 -9.07 20.79 -31.42
CA GLY A 270 -10.53 20.88 -31.29
C GLY A 270 -11.16 19.63 -30.63
N TRP A 271 -12.22 19.08 -31.23
CA TRP A 271 -12.90 17.87 -30.70
C TRP A 271 -11.96 16.65 -30.60
N GLY A 272 -10.95 16.55 -31.46
CA GLY A 272 -9.97 15.45 -31.45
C GLY A 272 -8.84 15.63 -30.44
N GLY A 273 -8.80 16.74 -29.72
CA GLY A 273 -7.72 17.03 -28.76
C GLY A 273 -7.78 16.21 -27.47
N GLY A 274 -8.85 15.45 -27.23
CA GLY A 274 -9.01 14.62 -26.04
C GLY A 274 -8.31 13.27 -26.16
N GLY A 275 -7.58 12.87 -25.13
CA GLY A 275 -7.05 11.52 -24.95
C GLY A 275 -7.14 11.08 -23.50
N LEU A 276 -7.19 9.76 -23.28
CA LEU A 276 -7.08 9.16 -21.95
C LEU A 276 -5.76 8.44 -21.82
N TYR A 277 -5.13 8.55 -20.66
CA TYR A 277 -3.95 7.78 -20.31
C TYR A 277 -4.10 7.23 -18.89
N VAL A 278 -3.31 6.22 -18.56
CA VAL A 278 -3.29 5.62 -17.23
C VAL A 278 -2.02 6.06 -16.52
N ASP A 279 -2.17 6.63 -15.33
CA ASP A 279 -1.08 6.86 -14.40
C ASP A 279 -0.96 5.66 -13.47
N VAL A 280 0.18 4.96 -13.49
CA VAL A 280 0.51 3.91 -12.53
C VAL A 280 1.80 4.24 -11.82
N PHE A 281 1.83 4.08 -10.50
CA PHE A 281 3.08 4.16 -9.74
C PHE A 281 3.87 2.87 -9.90
N THR A 282 5.19 2.93 -9.73
CA THR A 282 6.03 1.74 -9.82
C THR A 282 5.65 0.72 -8.76
N LEU A 283 5.74 -0.55 -9.11
CA LEU A 283 5.64 -1.66 -8.18
C LEU A 283 6.95 -1.79 -7.39
N ASN A 284 6.84 -2.16 -6.12
CA ASN A 284 7.97 -2.37 -5.23
C ASN A 284 8.35 -3.86 -5.21
N VAL A 285 9.60 -4.16 -5.56
CA VAL A 285 10.11 -5.54 -5.68
C VAL A 285 10.79 -6.07 -4.41
N GLY A 286 10.66 -5.35 -3.31
CA GLY A 286 11.03 -5.78 -1.95
C GLY A 286 9.89 -6.51 -1.21
N CYS A 287 8.67 -6.48 -1.75
CA CYS A 287 7.54 -7.25 -1.23
C CYS A 287 6.66 -7.77 -2.36
N GLY A 288 6.79 -9.06 -2.69
CA GLY A 288 6.00 -9.68 -3.75
C GLY A 288 5.85 -11.18 -3.59
N TYR A 289 4.64 -11.69 -3.81
CA TYR A 289 4.32 -13.10 -3.87
C TYR A 289 4.23 -13.56 -5.33
N PHE A 290 5.00 -14.59 -5.66
CA PHE A 290 5.18 -15.09 -7.02
C PHE A 290 4.68 -16.53 -7.08
N ARG A 291 3.73 -16.80 -7.97
CA ARG A 291 3.22 -18.16 -8.21
C ARG A 291 4.09 -18.89 -9.24
N PRO A 292 4.20 -20.23 -9.14
CA PRO A 292 4.96 -21.04 -10.07
C PRO A 292 4.20 -21.23 -11.40
N THR A 293 4.10 -20.17 -12.20
CA THR A 293 3.55 -20.23 -13.56
C THR A 293 4.63 -19.96 -14.60
N ARG A 294 4.42 -20.45 -15.82
CA ARG A 294 5.34 -20.22 -16.95
C ARG A 294 5.59 -18.73 -17.17
N ALA A 295 4.52 -17.93 -17.13
CA ALA A 295 4.58 -16.50 -17.34
C ALA A 295 5.44 -15.79 -16.27
N THR A 296 5.29 -16.14 -14.99
CA THR A 296 6.13 -15.59 -13.92
C THR A 296 7.60 -15.96 -14.12
N ILE A 297 7.90 -17.23 -14.42
CA ILE A 297 9.28 -17.68 -14.61
C ILE A 297 9.91 -16.94 -15.80
N ASP A 298 9.21 -16.84 -16.93
CA ASP A 298 9.68 -16.10 -18.11
C ASP A 298 9.98 -14.63 -17.79
N LEU A 299 9.12 -13.97 -16.99
CA LEU A 299 9.33 -12.59 -16.55
C LEU A 299 10.60 -12.47 -15.69
N LEU A 300 10.72 -13.25 -14.62
CA LEU A 300 11.86 -13.17 -13.72
C LEU A 300 13.17 -13.48 -14.45
N MET A 301 13.15 -14.42 -15.40
CA MET A 301 14.31 -14.75 -16.23
C MET A 301 14.69 -13.61 -17.19
N ARG A 302 13.73 -12.85 -17.72
CA ARG A 302 14.04 -11.64 -18.52
C ARG A 302 14.66 -10.55 -17.67
N VAL A 303 14.10 -10.29 -16.48
CA VAL A 303 14.65 -9.32 -15.53
C VAL A 303 16.09 -9.71 -15.16
N TYR A 304 16.31 -10.97 -14.80
CA TYR A 304 17.65 -11.50 -14.54
C TYR A 304 18.60 -11.29 -15.72
N LYS A 305 18.23 -11.69 -16.94
CA LYS A 305 19.08 -11.54 -18.13
C LYS A 305 19.48 -10.10 -18.38
N ARG A 306 18.56 -9.14 -18.21
CA ARG A 306 18.85 -7.71 -18.35
C ARG A 306 19.83 -7.22 -17.28
N LEU A 307 19.59 -7.58 -16.01
CA LEU A 307 20.49 -7.23 -14.91
C LEU A 307 21.87 -7.88 -15.05
N ALA A 308 21.95 -9.08 -15.62
CA ALA A 308 23.23 -9.75 -15.88
C ALA A 308 24.04 -9.09 -17.01
N GLN A 309 23.42 -8.27 -17.86
CA GLN A 309 24.06 -7.66 -19.04
C GLN A 309 24.39 -6.17 -18.87
N ALA A 310 23.72 -5.46 -17.96
CA ALA A 310 23.93 -4.02 -17.79
C ALA A 310 23.61 -3.54 -16.37
N LYS A 311 24.35 -2.52 -15.91
CA LYS A 311 24.05 -1.79 -14.68
C LYS A 311 22.66 -1.17 -14.77
N ALA A 312 21.77 -1.60 -13.88
CA ALA A 312 20.42 -1.08 -13.80
C ALA A 312 19.86 -1.30 -12.40
N TRP A 313 18.84 -0.53 -12.03
CA TRP A 313 18.10 -0.76 -10.80
C TRP A 313 17.02 -1.81 -11.05
N ASP A 314 16.95 -2.83 -10.18
CA ASP A 314 16.09 -3.98 -10.40
C ASP A 314 14.60 -3.64 -10.40
N GLN A 315 14.17 -2.74 -9.52
CA GLN A 315 12.79 -2.26 -9.53
C GLN A 315 12.41 -1.63 -10.87
N GLN A 316 13.31 -0.83 -11.45
CA GLN A 316 13.09 -0.23 -12.77
C GLN A 316 12.98 -1.32 -13.84
N VAL A 317 13.93 -2.25 -13.90
CA VAL A 317 13.93 -3.33 -14.90
C VAL A 317 12.67 -4.19 -14.77
N PHE A 318 12.28 -4.56 -13.56
CA PHE A 318 11.07 -5.35 -13.30
C PHE A 318 9.81 -4.64 -13.81
N ASN A 319 9.64 -3.35 -13.47
CA ASN A 319 8.48 -2.57 -13.91
C ASN A 319 8.46 -2.39 -15.44
N GLU A 320 9.61 -2.18 -16.07
CA GLU A 320 9.70 -2.09 -17.54
C GLU A 320 9.31 -3.41 -18.21
N GLU A 321 9.83 -4.54 -17.73
CA GLU A 321 9.52 -5.87 -18.30
C GLU A 321 8.07 -6.31 -18.04
N LEU A 322 7.52 -5.95 -16.88
CA LEU A 322 6.13 -6.29 -16.52
C LEU A 322 5.11 -5.38 -17.22
N SER A 323 5.33 -4.07 -17.24
CA SER A 323 4.30 -3.09 -17.63
C SER A 323 4.52 -2.47 -19.01
N LEU A 324 5.77 -2.21 -19.41
CA LEU A 324 6.07 -1.49 -20.66
C LEU A 324 6.46 -2.41 -21.82
N LYS A 325 6.95 -3.61 -21.51
CA LYS A 325 7.31 -4.66 -22.47
C LYS A 325 6.66 -6.00 -22.10
N PRO A 326 5.34 -6.00 -21.79
CA PRO A 326 4.71 -7.13 -21.13
C PRO A 326 4.89 -8.42 -21.93
N LEU A 327 5.32 -9.45 -21.21
CA LEU A 327 5.21 -10.82 -21.68
C LEU A 327 3.74 -11.20 -21.84
N LYS A 328 3.44 -12.00 -22.86
CA LYS A 328 2.10 -12.54 -23.04
C LYS A 328 1.73 -13.41 -21.84
N GLY A 329 0.66 -13.02 -21.13
CA GLY A 329 0.01 -13.88 -20.14
C GLY A 329 0.52 -13.75 -18.70
N VAL A 330 1.33 -12.74 -18.36
CA VAL A 330 1.60 -12.43 -16.95
C VAL A 330 0.45 -11.59 -16.40
N SER A 331 -0.26 -12.12 -15.40
CA SER A 331 -1.24 -11.37 -14.60
C SER A 331 -0.60 -10.88 -13.30
N TYR A 332 -0.89 -9.64 -12.89
CA TYR A 332 -0.45 -9.16 -11.59
C TYR A 332 -1.57 -8.44 -10.85
N ARG A 333 -1.49 -8.49 -9.52
CA ARG A 333 -2.35 -7.78 -8.57
C ARG A 333 -1.47 -6.87 -7.72
N VAL A 334 -1.89 -5.62 -7.59
CA VAL A 334 -1.33 -4.73 -6.56
C VAL A 334 -1.91 -5.17 -5.21
N MET A 335 -1.05 -5.45 -4.24
CA MET A 335 -1.47 -5.71 -2.86
C MET A 335 -2.17 -4.47 -2.30
N ASP A 336 -3.25 -4.65 -1.53
CA ASP A 336 -4.02 -3.53 -0.97
C ASP A 336 -3.08 -2.59 -0.19
N PRO A 337 -2.96 -1.31 -0.57
CA PRO A 337 -1.98 -0.39 0.01
C PRO A 337 -2.29 -0.07 1.48
N HIS A 338 -3.50 -0.37 1.96
CA HIS A 338 -3.87 -0.21 3.36
C HIS A 338 -3.59 -1.44 4.22
N VAL A 339 -3.40 -2.61 3.60
CA VAL A 339 -3.07 -3.89 4.23
C VAL A 339 -1.57 -4.15 4.16
N PHE A 340 -0.97 -3.96 2.98
CA PHE A 340 0.47 -4.08 2.71
C PHE A 340 1.08 -2.69 2.52
N ALA A 341 1.11 -1.91 3.60
CA ALA A 341 1.44 -0.49 3.54
C ALA A 341 2.93 -0.26 3.29
N ASN A 342 3.27 0.73 2.46
CA ASN A 342 4.59 1.33 2.50
C ASN A 342 4.61 2.46 3.54
N SER A 343 5.80 2.92 3.91
CA SER A 343 5.95 3.89 4.99
C SER A 343 5.33 5.26 4.67
N LYS A 344 5.18 5.63 3.39
CA LYS A 344 4.43 6.84 3.01
C LYS A 344 2.94 6.66 3.21
N THR A 345 2.35 5.52 2.84
CA THR A 345 0.95 5.24 3.15
C THR A 345 0.74 5.31 4.67
N PHE A 346 1.62 4.68 5.44
CA PHE A 346 1.48 4.63 6.89
C PHE A 346 1.67 5.98 7.58
N TRP A 347 2.77 6.72 7.33
CA TRP A 347 3.07 7.96 8.06
C TRP A 347 2.51 9.23 7.43
N LYS A 348 2.25 9.25 6.12
CA LYS A 348 1.85 10.46 5.40
C LYS A 348 0.37 10.43 5.03
N SER A 349 -0.04 9.48 4.19
CA SER A 349 -1.35 9.56 3.54
C SER A 349 -2.49 9.01 4.37
N SER A 350 -2.20 8.08 5.28
CA SER A 350 -3.20 7.42 6.13
C SER A 350 -2.77 7.40 7.60
N ARG A 351 -1.99 8.41 8.04
CA ARG A 351 -1.46 8.46 9.42
C ARG A 351 -2.53 8.28 10.48
N SER A 352 -3.65 8.98 10.37
CA SER A 352 -4.74 8.91 11.35
C SER A 352 -5.41 7.53 11.41
N ARG A 353 -5.36 6.75 10.32
CA ARG A 353 -5.85 5.36 10.29
C ARG A 353 -5.00 4.46 11.17
N TYR A 354 -3.67 4.60 11.09
CA TYR A 354 -2.74 3.69 11.74
C TYR A 354 -2.24 4.17 13.10
N LEU A 355 -2.16 5.48 13.29
CA LEU A 355 -1.68 6.15 14.50
C LEU A 355 -2.76 7.14 15.03
N PRO A 356 -3.95 6.66 15.42
CA PRO A 356 -4.97 7.51 16.06
C PRO A 356 -4.63 7.88 17.52
N GLY A 357 -3.41 7.62 17.99
CA GLY A 357 -3.01 7.79 19.39
C GLY A 357 -3.64 6.75 20.31
N LEU A 358 -4.11 7.17 21.50
CA LEU A 358 -4.68 6.29 22.52
C LEU A 358 -6.00 5.62 22.12
N SER A 359 -6.71 6.17 21.12
CA SER A 359 -7.92 5.55 20.56
C SER A 359 -7.61 4.46 19.53
N ALA A 360 -6.38 3.93 19.52
CA ALA A 360 -5.95 2.85 18.65
C ALA A 360 -6.82 1.61 18.81
N ASP A 361 -7.42 1.25 17.69
CA ASP A 361 -8.14 0.01 17.44
C ASP A 361 -7.28 -0.85 16.50
N ASP A 362 -6.83 -1.99 17.01
CA ASP A 362 -5.94 -2.90 16.30
C ASP A 362 -6.64 -3.59 15.11
N ARG A 363 -7.97 -3.48 14.98
CA ARG A 363 -8.71 -3.94 13.78
C ARG A 363 -8.29 -3.24 12.50
N ASN A 364 -7.67 -2.06 12.59
CA ASN A 364 -7.14 -1.33 11.43
C ASN A 364 -5.64 -1.58 11.21
N ALA A 365 -5.02 -2.48 11.98
CA ALA A 365 -3.61 -2.81 11.81
C ALA A 365 -3.36 -3.36 10.40
N PRO A 366 -2.32 -2.85 9.70
CA PRO A 366 -1.91 -3.47 8.44
C PRO A 366 -1.31 -4.85 8.72
N VAL A 367 -1.13 -5.63 7.67
CA VAL A 367 -0.39 -6.90 7.73
C VAL A 367 1.10 -6.62 7.85
N MET A 368 1.58 -5.60 7.15
CA MET A 368 2.97 -5.20 7.15
C MET A 368 3.13 -3.72 6.86
N VAL A 369 4.28 -3.18 7.25
CA VAL A 369 4.71 -1.85 6.82
C VAL A 369 6.15 -1.90 6.32
N HIS A 370 6.39 -1.44 5.09
CA HIS A 370 7.71 -1.40 4.45
C HIS A 370 8.40 -0.05 4.65
N MET A 371 9.60 -0.01 5.23
CA MET A 371 10.37 1.22 5.52
C MET A 371 11.25 1.71 4.36
N ASN A 372 10.73 1.68 3.14
CA ASN A 372 11.50 2.00 1.93
C ASN A 372 11.81 3.50 1.73
N TYR A 373 11.07 4.42 2.35
CA TYR A 373 11.21 5.87 2.08
C TYR A 373 11.92 6.71 3.15
N HIS A 374 12.40 6.11 4.25
CA HIS A 374 12.94 6.88 5.38
C HIS A 374 14.39 6.51 5.69
N ALA A 375 15.22 7.53 5.90
CA ALA A 375 16.63 7.35 6.28
C ALA A 375 16.77 6.76 7.70
N ASN A 376 15.82 7.07 8.60
CA ASN A 376 15.73 6.50 9.94
C ASN A 376 14.85 5.23 9.99
N LYS A 377 14.97 4.35 9.00
CA LYS A 377 14.13 3.15 8.89
C LYS A 377 14.12 2.29 10.16
N HIS A 378 15.26 2.05 10.80
CA HIS A 378 15.31 1.17 11.97
C HIS A 378 14.57 1.75 13.18
N GLU A 379 14.69 3.05 13.45
CA GLU A 379 13.90 3.74 14.49
C GLU A 379 12.39 3.55 14.27
N ARG A 380 11.95 3.68 13.01
CA ARG A 380 10.53 3.48 12.65
C ARG A 380 10.11 2.01 12.75
N MET A 381 11.00 1.06 12.46
CA MET A 381 10.73 -0.36 12.67
C MET A 381 10.53 -0.66 14.16
N LEU A 382 11.47 -0.24 15.01
CA LEU A 382 11.41 -0.43 16.46
C LEU A 382 10.12 0.14 17.04
N CYS A 383 9.70 1.29 16.52
CA CYS A 383 8.45 1.90 16.87
C CYS A 383 7.22 1.05 16.57
N LEU A 384 7.14 0.48 15.36
CA LEU A 384 6.06 -0.40 14.98
C LEU A 384 6.05 -1.68 15.81
N ILE A 385 7.23 -2.23 16.12
CA ILE A 385 7.38 -3.39 16.99
C ILE A 385 6.86 -3.06 18.39
N ASP A 386 7.30 -1.94 18.96
CA ASP A 386 6.82 -1.49 20.28
C ASP A 386 5.31 -1.29 20.30
N ARG A 387 4.73 -0.73 19.23
CA ARG A 387 3.28 -0.50 19.13
C ARG A 387 2.49 -1.80 19.02
N TYR A 388 2.82 -2.64 18.04
CA TYR A 388 1.97 -3.76 17.62
C TYR A 388 2.34 -5.08 18.30
N HIS A 389 3.60 -5.28 18.68
CA HIS A 389 4.07 -6.50 19.33
C HIS A 389 4.25 -6.35 20.84
N HIS A 390 4.59 -5.14 21.33
CA HIS A 390 4.74 -4.86 22.77
C HIS A 390 3.58 -4.06 23.39
N GLY A 391 2.54 -3.71 22.61
CA GLY A 391 1.34 -3.03 23.10
C GLY A 391 1.54 -1.56 23.51
N LYS A 392 2.68 -0.94 23.19
CA LYS A 392 2.96 0.47 23.49
C LYS A 392 2.26 1.39 22.48
N LYS A 393 0.95 1.59 22.67
CA LYS A 393 0.08 2.34 21.74
C LYS A 393 0.61 3.70 21.30
N SER A 394 1.37 4.43 22.12
CA SER A 394 1.87 5.76 21.73
C SER A 394 3.27 5.78 21.11
N ALA A 395 3.90 4.61 20.87
CA ALA A 395 5.31 4.52 20.46
C ALA A 395 5.64 5.37 19.23
N CYS A 396 4.71 5.48 18.27
CA CYS A 396 4.94 6.16 16.98
C CYS A 396 4.36 7.56 16.87
N ASP A 397 3.74 8.05 17.94
CA ASP A 397 3.01 9.32 17.92
C ASP A 397 3.98 10.50 17.73
N GLN A 398 5.18 10.41 18.31
CA GLN A 398 6.21 11.45 18.25
C GLN A 398 7.09 11.40 17.00
N ILE A 399 7.03 10.31 16.22
CA ILE A 399 7.85 10.20 15.01
C ILE A 399 7.28 11.13 13.93
N PRO A 400 8.05 12.11 13.44
CA PRO A 400 7.58 13.06 12.43
C PRO A 400 7.33 12.38 11.07
N ILE A 401 6.54 13.04 10.22
CA ILE A 401 6.32 12.57 8.84
C ILE A 401 7.60 12.72 8.00
N LYS A 402 8.35 13.81 8.22
CA LYS A 402 9.61 14.12 7.54
C LYS A 402 10.78 13.66 8.40
N SER A 403 11.67 12.85 7.82
CA SER A 403 12.99 12.52 8.33
C SER A 403 13.86 12.02 7.20
#